data_AF-A0A932PHL0-F1
#
_entry.id   AF-A0A932PHL0-F1
#
_cell.length_a   1.000
_cell.length_b   1.000
_cell.length_c   1.000
_cell.angle_alpha   90.00
_cell.angle_beta   90.00
_cell.angle_gamma   90.00
#
_symmetry.space_group_name_H-M   'P 1'
#
loop_
_entity.id
_entity.type
_entity.pdbx_description
1 polymer ?
#
loop_
_entity_poly.entity_id
_entity_poly.type
_entity_poly.pdbx_seq_one_letter_code
_entity_poly.pdbx_strand_id
1 'polypeptide(L)' 'LAHYKVPRYVRFVDGFPQTVTGKIQKFKIREKMIGELGLTEQKTA' A
#
# COMPACT_ATOMS: atom_id res chain seq x y z
N LEU A 1 -5.09 -10.10 17.60
CA LEU A 1 -5.30 -9.07 16.55
C LEU A 1 -6.71 -9.25 16.03
N ALA A 2 -7.55 -8.21 16.04
CA ALA A 2 -8.91 -8.34 15.52
C ALA A 2 -8.88 -8.65 14.01
N HIS A 3 -9.82 -9.47 13.51
CA HIS A 3 -9.84 -9.93 12.11
C HIS A 3 -9.76 -8.79 11.08
N TYR A 4 -10.34 -7.63 11.40
CA TYR A 4 -10.31 -6.46 10.52
C TYR A 4 -8.90 -5.82 10.36
N LYS A 5 -7.95 -6.14 11.24
CA LYS A 5 -6.56 -5.66 11.16
C LYS A 5 -5.64 -6.62 10.41
N VAL A 6 -6.16 -7.75 9.92
CA VAL A 6 -5.38 -8.71 9.14
C VAL A 6 -5.37 -8.24 7.68
N PRO A 7 -4.19 -8.04 7.06
CA PRO A 7 -4.10 -7.63 5.67
C PRO A 7 -4.61 -8.74 4.73
N ARG A 8 -5.44 -8.37 3.75
CA ARG A 8 -5.97 -9.31 2.74
C ARG A 8 -4.97 -9.64 1.64
N TYR A 9 -4.06 -8.72 1.34
CA TYR A 9 -3.06 -8.85 0.29
C TYR A 9 -1.68 -8.53 0.87
N VAL A 10 -0.72 -9.43 0.67
CA VAL A 10 0.67 -9.27 1.12
C VAL A 10 1.58 -9.59 -0.07
N ARG A 11 2.60 -8.74 -0.27
CA ARG A 11 3.61 -8.95 -1.30
C ARG A 11 4.98 -8.64 -0.73
N PHE A 12 5.94 -9.48 -1.10
CA PHE A 12 7.36 -9.25 -0.85
C PHE A 12 7.94 -8.37 -1.96
N VAL A 13 8.70 -7.35 -1.58
CA VAL A 13 9.34 -6.40 -2.50
C VAL A 13 10.78 -6.19 -2.07
N ASP A 14 11.66 -5.96 -3.02
CA ASP A 14 13.08 -5.74 -2.76
C ASP A 14 13.36 -4.38 -2.09
N GLY A 15 12.41 -3.44 -2.23
CA GLY A 15 12.53 -2.11 -1.62
C GLY A 15 11.24 -1.30 -1.66
N PHE A 16 11.16 -0.32 -0.77
CA PHE A 16 10.04 0.63 -0.72
C PHE A 16 10.40 1.92 -1.48
N PRO A 17 9.43 2.57 -2.15
CA PRO A 17 9.66 3.88 -2.73
C PRO A 17 9.91 4.90 -1.60
N GLN A 18 11.10 5.48 -1.62
CA GLN A 18 11.56 6.44 -0.62
C GLN A 18 11.94 7.78 -1.27
N THR A 19 11.88 8.86 -0.51
CA THR A 19 12.47 10.14 -0.90
C THR A 19 13.99 10.08 -0.81
N VAL A 20 14.68 11.10 -1.35
CA VAL A 20 16.15 11.26 -1.22
C VAL A 20 16.59 11.27 0.26
N THR A 21 15.71 11.68 1.17
CA THR A 21 15.90 11.67 2.63
C THR A 21 15.46 10.38 3.33
N GLY A 22 15.09 9.33 2.59
CA GLY A 22 14.71 8.02 3.13
C GLY A 22 13.26 7.91 3.66
N LYS A 23 12.42 8.94 3.48
CA LYS A 23 11.01 8.87 3.92
C LYS A 23 10.21 7.98 2.96
N ILE A 24 9.50 6.99 3.51
CA ILE A 24 8.65 6.08 2.73
C ILE A 24 7.43 6.82 2.19
N GLN A 25 7.21 6.73 0.88
CA GLN A 25 6.08 7.33 0.19
C GLN A 25 4.91 6.33 0.11
N LYS A 26 4.11 6.26 1.18
CA LYS A 26 2.97 5.32 1.29
C LYS A 26 1.92 5.48 0.19
N PHE A 27 1.73 6.70 -0.33
CA PHE A 27 0.77 6.97 -1.40
C PHE A 27 1.17 6.26 -2.70
N LYS A 28 2.46 6.26 -3.09
CA LYS A 28 2.95 5.51 -4.26
C LYS A 28 2.77 4.00 -4.10
N ILE A 29 2.96 3.49 -2.88
CA ILE A 29 2.72 2.07 -2.58
C ILE A 29 1.24 1.75 -2.79
N ARG A 30 0.33 2.62 -2.31
CA ARG A 30 -1.12 2.46 -2.50
C ARG A 30 -1.51 2.51 -3.97
N GLU A 31 -1.05 3.50 -4.73
CA GLU A 31 -1.35 3.66 -6.17
C GLU A 31 -0.91 2.42 -6.96
N LYS A 32 0.31 1.92 -6.72
CA LYS A 32 0.82 0.72 -7.38
C LYS A 32 -0.03 -0.52 -7.06
N MET A 33 -0.37 -0.72 -5.78
CA MET A 33 -1.19 -1.86 -5.36
C MET A 33 -2.62 -1.78 -5.90
N ILE A 34 -3.20 -0.58 -5.94
CA ILE A 34 -4.53 -0.33 -6.51
C ILE A 34 -4.54 -0.65 -8.00
N GLY A 35 -3.56 -0.12 -8.75
CA GLY A 35 -3.46 -0.35 -10.20
C GLY A 35 -3.26 -1.82 -10.56
N GLU A 36 -2.39 -2.52 -9.83
CA GLU A 36 -2.10 -3.93 -10.13
C GLU A 36 -3.21 -4.90 -9.72
N LEU A 37 -3.94 -4.62 -8.64
CA LEU A 37 -5.02 -5.47 -8.16
C LEU A 37 -6.41 -5.05 -8.70
N GLY A 38 -6.47 -3.96 -9.49
CA GLY A 38 -7.73 -3.41 -9.99
C GLY A 38 -8.69 -2.95 -8.88
N LEU A 39 -8.15 -2.56 -7.72
CA LEU A 39 -8.95 -2.20 -6.55
C LEU A 39 -9.45 -0.76 -6.67
N THR A 40 -10.69 -0.50 -6.27
CA THR A 40 -11.24 0.86 -6.19
C THR A 40 -10.94 1.47 -4.83
N GLU A 41 -10.51 2.73 -4.80
CA GLU A 41 -10.26 3.44 -3.54
C GLU A 41 -11.59 3.68 -2.82
N GLN A 42 -11.73 3.14 -1.61
CA GLN A 42 -12.91 3.41 -0.78
C GLN A 42 -12.81 4.85 -0.27
N LYS A 43 -13.67 5.74 -0.79
CA LYS A 43 -13.89 7.08 -0.21
C LYS A 43 -14.40 6.89 1.21
N THR A 44 -13.52 7.11 2.18
CA THR A 44 -13.94 7.19 3.58
C THR A 44 -14.26 8.66 3.86
N ALA A 45 -15.43 8.90 4.48
CA ALA A 45 -15.94 10.21 4.85
C ALA A 45 -15.07 10.89 5.92
#